data_AF-A0AAN8IMT3-F1
#
_entry.id   AF-A0AAN8IMT3-F1
#
_cell.length_a   1.000
_cell.length_b   1.000
_cell.length_c   1.000
_cell.angle_alpha   90.00
_cell.angle_beta   90.00
_cell.angle_gamma   90.00
#
_symmetry.space_group_name_H-M   'P 1'
#
loop_
_entity.id
_entity.type
_entity.pdbx_description
1 polymer ?
#
loop_
_entity_poly.entity_id
_entity_poly.type
_entity_poly.pdbx_seq_one_letter_code
_entity_poly.pdbx_strand_id
1 'polypeptide(L)'
;MLENVAEGFEDQYVKNSPGNTSNYGYTYDYGSIMHYGATSVSFNDKPTMVAADIKYTEAMGSHILSFIDKSLINDHYQCKAKCPKEKSAKCKNDGFPHPRNCSECICPSGYGGALCDERPKGCGQTVQAKDSRQYLSDRLSSGYGTKDDFIFCNYWIEAPVNKRIEITISSFTHGFSVEGCILGGVEIKTNPNHTMTGYRFCSSNDRGTVLTSVTNRVPVITFNRADFQSVTLEYKIAPEKSSSPAPPSSAVSRPKIFSRWE
;
A
#
# COMPACT_ATOMS: atom_id res chain seq x y z
N MET A 1 -5.28 -3.33 24.54
CA MET A 1 -5.36 -2.51 23.30
C MET A 1 -5.96 -1.12 23.53
N LEU A 2 -6.31 -0.71 24.76
CA LEU A 2 -6.88 0.62 25.02
C LEU A 2 -6.01 1.48 25.95
N GLU A 3 -4.78 1.05 26.25
CA GLU A 3 -3.92 1.68 27.27
C GLU A 3 -3.53 3.13 26.96
N ASN A 4 -3.51 3.52 25.68
CA ASN A 4 -3.14 4.87 25.24
C ASN A 4 -4.35 5.68 24.72
N VAL A 5 -5.55 5.09 24.69
CA VAL A 5 -6.75 5.73 24.12
C VAL A 5 -7.32 6.74 25.13
N ALA A 6 -7.63 7.95 24.67
CA ALA A 6 -8.26 8.97 25.51
C ALA A 6 -9.64 8.53 26.03
N GLU A 7 -9.95 8.91 27.26
CA GLU A 7 -11.23 8.59 27.91
C GLU A 7 -12.42 9.05 27.04
N GLY A 8 -13.39 8.17 26.83
CA GLY A 8 -14.60 8.41 26.04
C GLY A 8 -14.50 8.04 24.56
N PHE A 9 -13.36 7.53 24.09
CA PHE A 9 -13.16 7.06 22.71
C PHE A 9 -12.96 5.54 22.61
N GLU A 10 -13.07 4.80 23.71
CA GLU A 10 -12.77 3.37 23.76
C GLU A 10 -13.63 2.53 22.81
N ASP A 11 -14.89 2.94 22.59
CA ASP A 11 -15.84 2.29 21.69
C ASP A 11 -15.39 2.33 20.23
N GLN A 12 -14.67 3.38 19.82
CA GLN A 12 -14.11 3.53 18.47
C GLN A 12 -13.03 2.49 18.14
N TYR A 13 -12.44 1.86 19.16
CA TYR A 13 -11.37 0.85 19.03
C TYR A 13 -11.87 -0.58 19.28
N VAL A 14 -13.17 -0.75 19.52
CA VAL A 14 -13.79 -2.08 19.61
C VAL A 14 -13.92 -2.66 18.21
N LYS A 15 -13.37 -3.88 18.02
CA LYS A 15 -13.44 -4.57 16.73
C LYS A 15 -14.90 -4.88 16.37
N ASN A 16 -15.34 -4.38 15.22
CA ASN A 16 -16.64 -4.74 14.66
C ASN A 16 -16.70 -6.23 14.25
N SER A 17 -17.89 -6.82 14.36
CA SER A 17 -18.14 -8.20 13.93
C SER A 17 -18.64 -8.26 12.48
N PRO A 18 -18.44 -9.38 11.76
CA PRO A 18 -19.00 -9.57 10.42
C PRO A 18 -20.53 -9.47 10.34
N GLY A 19 -21.25 -9.55 11.47
CA GLY A 19 -22.70 -9.34 11.52
C GLY A 19 -23.11 -7.87 11.47
N ASN A 20 -22.20 -6.95 11.81
CA ASN A 20 -22.48 -5.51 11.90
C ASN A 20 -21.90 -4.72 10.72
N THR A 21 -20.90 -5.26 10.03
CA THR A 21 -20.22 -4.59 8.91
C THR A 21 -19.91 -5.56 7.79
N SER A 22 -19.90 -5.06 6.55
CA SER A 22 -19.49 -5.80 5.36
C SER A 22 -18.30 -5.11 4.72
N ASN A 23 -17.24 -5.88 4.48
CA ASN A 23 -16.11 -5.46 3.67
C ASN A 23 -16.28 -5.87 2.20
N TYR A 24 -17.43 -6.41 1.78
CA TYR A 24 -17.68 -6.88 0.41
C TYR A 24 -16.62 -7.86 -0.13
N GLY A 25 -15.92 -8.58 0.75
CA GLY A 25 -14.83 -9.49 0.38
C GLY A 25 -13.46 -8.81 0.17
N TYR A 26 -13.34 -7.50 0.40
CA TYR A 26 -12.05 -6.81 0.37
C TYR A 26 -11.22 -7.07 1.63
N THR A 27 -9.91 -7.15 1.42
CA THR A 27 -8.91 -7.19 2.50
C THR A 27 -8.82 -5.86 3.24
N TYR A 28 -8.36 -5.90 4.49
CA TYR A 28 -8.17 -4.71 5.33
C TYR A 28 -7.09 -3.78 4.77
N ASP A 29 -7.47 -2.57 4.36
CA ASP A 29 -6.57 -1.59 3.74
C ASP A 29 -6.10 -0.55 4.76
N TYR A 30 -4.88 -0.74 5.29
CA TYR A 30 -4.28 0.18 6.25
C TYR A 30 -4.13 1.62 5.73
N GLY A 31 -4.07 1.79 4.40
CA GLY A 31 -3.93 3.10 3.77
C GLY A 31 -5.25 3.71 3.29
N SER A 32 -6.40 3.17 3.70
CA SER A 32 -7.71 3.76 3.43
C SER A 32 -7.79 5.18 3.97
N ILE A 33 -8.45 6.08 3.24
CA ILE A 33 -8.69 7.47 3.68
C ILE A 33 -9.59 7.53 4.93
N MET A 34 -10.32 6.46 5.21
CA MET A 34 -11.21 6.34 6.36
C MET A 34 -10.52 5.70 7.57
N HIS A 35 -9.25 5.32 7.46
CA HIS A 35 -8.52 4.65 8.53
C HIS A 35 -7.90 5.66 9.49
N TYR A 36 -8.10 5.47 10.80
CA TYR A 36 -7.43 6.29 11.82
C TYR A 36 -5.91 6.22 11.72
N GLY A 37 -5.23 7.29 12.14
CA GLY A 37 -3.79 7.30 12.34
C GLY A 37 -3.37 6.41 13.51
N ALA A 38 -2.09 6.01 13.54
CA ALA A 38 -1.55 5.15 14.59
C ALA A 38 -1.68 5.76 15.99
N THR A 39 -1.71 7.09 16.07
CA THR A 39 -1.78 7.87 17.31
C THR A 39 -3.09 8.63 17.47
N SER A 40 -4.08 8.39 16.60
CA SER A 40 -5.40 9.03 16.70
C SER A 40 -5.99 8.84 18.10
N VAL A 41 -6.54 9.93 18.65
CA VAL A 41 -7.11 10.04 20.00
C VAL A 41 -6.23 9.48 21.13
N SER A 42 -4.91 9.57 20.99
CA SER A 42 -3.97 9.25 22.06
C SER A 42 -3.93 10.34 23.13
N PHE A 43 -3.86 9.97 24.42
CA PHE A 43 -3.67 10.96 25.50
C PHE A 43 -2.18 11.19 25.86
N ASN A 44 -1.27 10.38 25.31
CA ASN A 44 0.14 10.37 25.71
C ASN A 44 1.11 10.28 24.52
N ASP A 45 0.63 10.59 23.32
CA ASP A 45 1.36 10.53 22.04
C ASP A 45 1.92 9.14 21.67
N LYS A 46 1.53 8.08 22.38
CA LYS A 46 1.88 6.71 22.03
C LYS A 46 0.83 6.09 21.11
N PRO A 47 1.19 5.07 20.32
CA PRO A 47 0.25 4.41 19.43
C PRO A 47 -0.98 3.87 20.16
N THR A 48 -2.18 4.25 19.69
CA THR A 48 -3.46 3.67 20.10
C THR A 48 -3.78 2.40 19.32
N MET A 49 -3.23 2.26 18.11
CA MET A 49 -3.28 1.05 17.31
C MET A 49 -1.98 0.81 16.55
N VAL A 50 -1.71 -0.46 16.25
CA VAL A 50 -0.54 -0.90 15.50
C VAL A 50 -1.00 -1.87 14.42
N ALA A 51 -0.47 -1.72 13.20
CA ALA A 51 -0.78 -2.62 12.10
C ALA A 51 -0.29 -4.05 12.41
N ALA A 52 -1.04 -5.07 11.94
CA ALA A 52 -0.69 -6.47 12.18
C ALA A 52 0.66 -6.83 11.52
N ASP A 53 0.92 -6.27 10.33
CA ASP A 53 2.28 -6.12 9.84
C ASP A 53 2.73 -4.68 10.12
N ILE A 54 3.70 -4.55 11.03
CA ILE A 54 4.22 -3.28 11.53
C ILE A 54 4.65 -2.30 10.44
N LYS A 55 5.05 -2.80 9.25
CA LYS A 55 5.49 -1.96 8.13
C LYS A 55 4.35 -1.14 7.50
N TYR A 56 3.09 -1.47 7.79
CA TYR A 56 1.94 -0.66 7.38
C TYR A 56 1.61 0.48 8.33
N THR A 57 2.27 0.57 9.50
CA THR A 57 1.90 1.55 10.54
C THR A 57 1.94 2.99 10.03
N GLU A 58 2.93 3.34 9.21
CA GLU A 58 3.03 4.69 8.62
C GLU A 58 1.98 4.96 7.52
N ALA A 59 1.34 3.93 6.97
CA ALA A 59 0.26 4.10 5.99
C ALA A 59 -1.08 4.51 6.65
N MET A 60 -1.25 4.25 7.95
CA MET A 60 -2.48 4.53 8.71
C MET A 60 -2.66 6.03 8.92
N GLY A 61 -3.89 6.55 8.79
CA GLY A 61 -4.17 7.99 8.84
C GLY A 61 -4.00 8.69 7.49
N SER A 62 -4.11 7.96 6.39
CA SER A 62 -3.82 8.52 5.06
C SER A 62 -4.84 9.57 4.61
N HIS A 63 -4.35 10.57 3.88
CA HIS A 63 -5.18 11.51 3.13
C HIS A 63 -5.33 11.14 1.64
N ILE A 64 -4.88 9.96 1.23
CA ILE A 64 -4.92 9.50 -0.17
C ILE A 64 -6.06 8.49 -0.31
N LEU A 65 -7.02 8.79 -1.19
CA LEU A 65 -8.13 7.88 -1.50
C LEU A 65 -7.60 6.57 -2.12
N SER A 66 -7.81 5.44 -1.43
CA SER A 66 -7.33 4.14 -1.87
C SER A 66 -8.17 3.56 -3.01
N PHE A 67 -7.66 2.53 -3.68
CA PHE A 67 -8.45 1.80 -4.67
C PHE A 67 -9.56 0.98 -4.02
N ILE A 68 -9.30 0.39 -2.85
CA ILE A 68 -10.31 -0.37 -2.11
C ILE A 68 -11.43 0.55 -1.64
N ASP A 69 -11.14 1.79 -1.21
CA ASP A 69 -12.16 2.79 -0.89
C ASP A 69 -13.12 3.04 -2.07
N LYS A 70 -12.54 3.26 -3.26
CA LYS A 70 -13.30 3.44 -4.51
C LYS A 70 -14.11 2.19 -4.84
N SER A 71 -13.54 1.01 -4.65
CA SER A 71 -14.18 -0.26 -5.01
C SER A 71 -15.35 -0.59 -4.08
N LEU A 72 -15.16 -0.41 -2.77
CA LEU A 72 -16.17 -0.59 -1.71
C LEU A 72 -17.40 0.27 -1.97
N ILE A 73 -17.22 1.57 -2.20
CA ILE A 73 -18.35 2.48 -2.42
C ILE A 73 -19.11 2.15 -3.72
N ASN A 74 -18.38 1.67 -4.74
CA ASN A 74 -18.98 1.25 -6.00
C ASN A 74 -19.77 -0.07 -5.86
N ASP A 75 -19.35 -0.98 -4.98
CA ASP A 75 -20.14 -2.18 -4.67
C ASP A 75 -21.34 -1.86 -3.81
N HIS A 76 -21.16 -1.02 -2.78
CA HIS A 76 -22.23 -0.61 -1.86
C HIS A 76 -23.42 0.00 -2.60
N TYR A 77 -23.15 0.93 -3.53
CA TYR A 77 -24.20 1.58 -4.35
C TYR A 77 -24.47 0.86 -5.69
N GLN A 78 -23.97 -0.36 -5.87
CA GLN A 78 -24.18 -1.17 -7.08
C GLN A 78 -23.76 -0.47 -8.38
N CYS A 79 -22.82 0.47 -8.31
CA CYS A 79 -22.33 1.21 -9.47
C CYS A 79 -21.66 0.30 -10.50
N LYS A 80 -20.99 -0.78 -10.06
CA LYS A 80 -20.36 -1.74 -10.98
C LYS A 80 -21.37 -2.48 -11.86
N ALA A 81 -22.62 -2.61 -11.41
CA ALA A 81 -23.69 -3.25 -12.19
C ALA A 81 -24.14 -2.41 -13.39
N LYS A 82 -23.78 -1.12 -13.45
CA LYS A 82 -24.07 -0.24 -14.60
C LYS A 82 -23.34 -0.64 -15.88
N CYS A 83 -22.29 -1.46 -15.76
CA CYS A 83 -21.47 -1.92 -16.86
C CYS A 83 -21.72 -3.42 -17.16
N PRO A 84 -22.44 -3.75 -18.26
CA PRO A 84 -22.68 -5.15 -18.64
C PRO A 84 -21.37 -5.87 -18.96
N LYS A 85 -21.15 -7.05 -18.37
CA LYS A 85 -19.87 -7.77 -18.44
C LYS A 85 -19.41 -8.08 -19.87
N GLU A 86 -20.35 -8.30 -20.79
CA GLU A 86 -20.11 -8.70 -22.17
C GLU A 86 -19.62 -7.54 -23.04
N LYS A 87 -20.07 -6.31 -22.72
CA LYS A 87 -19.81 -5.09 -23.51
C LYS A 87 -18.75 -4.18 -22.88
N SER A 88 -18.30 -4.51 -21.67
CA SER A 88 -17.39 -3.67 -20.91
C SER A 88 -15.93 -4.09 -21.08
N ALA A 89 -15.03 -3.16 -20.80
CA ALA A 89 -13.60 -3.37 -20.75
C ALA A 89 -13.22 -4.57 -19.87
N LYS A 90 -12.25 -5.35 -20.35
CA LYS A 90 -11.69 -6.50 -19.60
C LYS A 90 -10.49 -6.03 -18.78
N CYS A 91 -10.80 -5.41 -17.64
CA CYS A 91 -9.79 -4.85 -16.74
C CYS A 91 -8.78 -5.91 -16.28
N LYS A 92 -7.52 -5.50 -16.21
CA LYS A 92 -6.39 -6.27 -15.68
C LYS A 92 -6.02 -5.79 -14.29
N ASN A 93 -5.14 -6.53 -13.64
CA ASN A 93 -4.61 -6.21 -12.30
C ASN A 93 -5.74 -5.87 -11.31
N ASP A 94 -6.84 -6.63 -11.36
CA ASP A 94 -8.00 -6.50 -10.47
C ASP A 94 -8.69 -5.12 -10.48
N GLY A 95 -8.53 -4.34 -11.56
CA GLY A 95 -9.35 -3.18 -11.84
C GLY A 95 -10.81 -3.54 -12.16
N PHE A 96 -11.69 -2.54 -12.21
CA PHE A 96 -13.10 -2.74 -12.59
C PHE A 96 -13.59 -1.67 -13.59
N PRO A 97 -14.58 -1.99 -14.45
CA PRO A 97 -15.08 -1.04 -15.45
C PRO A 97 -15.59 0.26 -14.82
N HIS A 98 -15.24 1.40 -15.41
CA HIS A 98 -15.65 2.69 -14.91
C HIS A 98 -17.17 2.86 -15.08
N PRO A 99 -17.94 3.14 -14.00
CA PRO A 99 -19.41 3.07 -14.03
C PRO A 99 -20.09 4.16 -14.88
N ARG A 100 -19.32 5.17 -15.33
CA ARG A 100 -19.79 6.22 -16.25
C ARG A 100 -19.22 6.05 -17.67
N ASN A 101 -18.30 5.10 -17.86
CA ASN A 101 -17.65 4.81 -19.14
C ASN A 101 -17.15 3.35 -19.13
N CYS A 102 -18.00 2.43 -19.56
CA CYS A 102 -17.70 1.00 -19.45
C CYS A 102 -16.59 0.51 -20.39
N SER A 103 -16.07 1.36 -21.26
CA SER A 103 -14.95 1.07 -22.17
C SER A 103 -13.58 1.31 -21.53
N GLU A 104 -13.52 1.84 -20.31
CA GLU A 104 -12.30 2.02 -19.54
C GLU A 104 -12.44 1.47 -18.12
N CYS A 105 -11.32 1.34 -17.42
CA CYS A 105 -11.24 0.75 -16.09
C CYS A 105 -10.81 1.78 -15.04
N ILE A 106 -11.35 1.64 -13.83
CA ILE A 106 -10.75 2.19 -12.62
C ILE A 106 -9.66 1.23 -12.16
N CYS A 107 -8.44 1.75 -12.00
CA CYS A 107 -7.25 0.95 -11.77
C CYS A 107 -6.72 1.08 -10.33
N PRO A 108 -6.11 0.01 -9.77
CA PRO A 108 -5.34 0.13 -8.55
C PRO A 108 -4.20 1.13 -8.67
N SER A 109 -3.81 1.74 -7.54
CA SER A 109 -2.68 2.68 -7.51
C SER A 109 -1.41 2.02 -8.05
N GLY A 110 -0.70 2.73 -8.93
CA GLY A 110 0.45 2.20 -9.66
C GLY A 110 0.10 1.50 -10.97
N TYR A 111 -1.17 1.41 -11.36
CA TYR A 111 -1.65 0.88 -12.64
C TYR A 111 -2.53 1.89 -13.37
N GLY A 112 -2.50 1.86 -14.71
CA GLY A 112 -3.24 2.78 -15.57
C GLY A 112 -3.46 2.22 -16.97
N GLY A 113 -3.80 3.10 -17.91
CA GLY A 113 -4.30 2.70 -19.23
C GLY A 113 -5.78 2.33 -19.17
N ALA A 114 -6.40 2.15 -20.34
CA ALA A 114 -7.83 1.86 -20.43
C ALA A 114 -8.21 0.53 -19.76
N LEU A 115 -7.26 -0.42 -19.69
CA LEU A 115 -7.47 -1.76 -19.15
C LEU A 115 -6.66 -2.03 -17.87
N CYS A 116 -6.01 -1.03 -17.26
CA CYS A 116 -5.15 -1.20 -16.09
C CYS A 116 -3.90 -2.07 -16.31
N ASP A 117 -3.46 -2.23 -17.56
CA ASP A 117 -2.30 -3.03 -17.98
C ASP A 117 -1.06 -2.17 -18.32
N GLU A 118 -1.16 -0.86 -18.15
CA GLU A 118 -0.08 0.09 -18.35
C GLU A 118 0.37 0.71 -17.03
N ARG A 119 1.59 1.26 -17.02
CA ARG A 119 2.04 2.16 -15.96
C ARG A 119 1.26 3.47 -16.09
N PRO A 120 0.82 4.10 -14.98
CA PRO A 120 0.16 5.40 -15.05
C PRO A 120 0.97 6.42 -15.86
N LYS A 121 0.27 7.22 -16.68
CA LYS A 121 0.87 8.33 -17.43
C LYS A 121 1.43 9.38 -16.48
N GLY A 122 2.37 10.18 -16.97
CA GLY A 122 3.08 11.19 -16.19
C GLY A 122 4.54 10.80 -15.97
N CYS A 123 5.13 11.28 -14.88
CA CYS A 123 6.52 11.02 -14.59
C CYS A 123 6.77 9.59 -14.09
N GLY A 124 8.04 9.22 -13.98
CA GLY A 124 8.50 7.90 -13.61
C GLY A 124 8.72 7.00 -14.83
N GLN A 125 9.12 5.76 -14.59
CA GLN A 125 9.56 4.85 -15.66
C GLN A 125 9.45 3.39 -15.25
N THR A 126 9.44 2.51 -16.26
CA THR A 126 9.61 1.07 -16.07
C THR A 126 11.11 0.74 -16.12
N VAL A 127 11.62 0.06 -15.10
CA VAL A 127 13.02 -0.38 -15.01
C VAL A 127 13.09 -1.88 -14.79
N GLN A 128 14.14 -2.50 -15.33
CA GLN A 128 14.37 -3.94 -15.18
C GLN A 128 15.39 -4.19 -14.06
N ALA A 129 15.02 -5.02 -13.10
CA ALA A 129 15.88 -5.50 -12.02
C ALA A 129 16.87 -6.55 -12.54
N LYS A 130 18.11 -6.43 -12.12
CA LYS A 130 19.23 -7.35 -12.36
C LYS A 130 19.67 -7.96 -11.04
N ASP A 131 20.52 -8.99 -11.09
CA ASP A 131 21.15 -9.55 -9.88
C ASP A 131 22.07 -8.55 -9.18
N SER A 132 22.68 -7.63 -9.94
CA SER A 132 23.48 -6.53 -9.42
C SER A 132 22.60 -5.43 -8.81
N ARG A 133 23.07 -4.81 -7.73
CA ARG A 133 22.44 -3.63 -7.12
C ARG A 133 22.24 -2.50 -8.14
N GLN A 134 21.03 -1.94 -8.14
CA GLN A 134 20.63 -0.76 -8.91
C GLN A 134 19.96 0.26 -7.98
N TYR A 135 19.88 1.51 -8.42
CA TYR A 135 19.27 2.58 -7.65
C TYR A 135 18.17 3.27 -8.44
N LEU A 136 17.10 3.64 -7.74
CA LEU A 136 16.01 4.48 -8.22
C LEU A 136 15.93 5.67 -7.28
N SER A 137 16.24 6.86 -7.79
CA SER A 137 16.07 8.11 -7.07
C SER A 137 14.98 8.93 -7.73
N ASP A 138 14.12 9.51 -6.91
CA ASP A 138 13.12 10.46 -7.37
C ASP A 138 13.07 11.66 -6.41
N ARG A 139 12.73 12.83 -6.96
CA ARG A 139 12.56 14.08 -6.24
C ARG A 139 11.29 14.76 -6.72
N LEU A 140 10.31 14.85 -5.83
CA LEU A 140 9.07 15.57 -6.07
C LEU A 140 9.02 16.84 -5.22
N SER A 141 8.32 17.86 -5.71
CA SER A 141 8.04 19.09 -4.98
C SER A 141 6.74 19.69 -5.50
N SER A 142 5.87 20.12 -4.58
CA SER A 142 4.68 20.91 -4.90
C SER A 142 4.89 22.42 -4.65
N GLY A 143 6.15 22.84 -4.45
CA GLY A 143 6.53 24.20 -4.06
C GLY A 143 6.31 24.49 -2.57
N TYR A 144 6.40 25.76 -2.19
CA TYR A 144 6.25 26.15 -0.79
C TYR A 144 4.82 25.97 -0.27
N GLY A 145 4.73 25.48 0.97
CA GLY A 145 3.48 25.22 1.68
C GLY A 145 2.76 23.94 1.23
N THR A 146 1.80 23.50 2.03
CA THR A 146 0.99 22.31 1.75
C THR A 146 -0.11 22.65 0.75
N LYS A 147 -0.22 21.87 -0.33
CA LYS A 147 -1.29 21.93 -1.33
C LYS A 147 -2.42 20.98 -0.95
N ASP A 148 -3.61 21.13 -1.55
CA ASP A 148 -4.70 20.18 -1.32
C ASP A 148 -4.47 18.86 -2.04
N ASP A 149 -4.03 18.94 -3.30
CA ASP A 149 -3.76 17.78 -4.15
C ASP A 149 -2.33 17.25 -3.98
N PHE A 150 -2.21 15.94 -4.12
CA PHE A 150 -0.92 15.27 -4.27
C PHE A 150 -0.50 15.20 -5.73
N ILE A 151 0.79 15.43 -5.98
CA ILE A 151 1.46 14.97 -7.19
C ILE A 151 1.98 13.56 -6.99
N PHE A 152 1.97 12.76 -8.06
CA PHE A 152 2.40 11.37 -8.05
C PHE A 152 3.38 11.07 -9.18
N CYS A 153 4.41 10.30 -8.90
CA CYS A 153 5.28 9.69 -9.89
C CYS A 153 5.20 8.18 -9.79
N ASN A 154 5.04 7.50 -10.93
CA ASN A 154 4.77 6.07 -10.94
C ASN A 154 5.89 5.34 -11.64
N TYR A 155 6.48 4.37 -10.97
CA TYR A 155 7.53 3.50 -11.49
C TYR A 155 7.09 2.04 -11.42
N TRP A 156 7.54 1.25 -12.39
CA TRP A 156 7.48 -0.21 -12.30
C TRP A 156 8.90 -0.74 -12.24
N ILE A 157 9.22 -1.47 -11.18
CA ILE A 157 10.43 -2.30 -11.14
C ILE A 157 10.00 -3.71 -11.53
N GLU A 158 10.55 -4.23 -12.62
CA GLU A 158 10.19 -5.54 -13.16
C GLU A 158 11.36 -6.50 -13.10
N ALA A 159 11.08 -7.76 -12.84
CA ALA A 159 12.00 -8.87 -12.92
C ALA A 159 11.46 -9.92 -13.91
N PRO A 160 12.31 -10.83 -14.39
CA PRO A 160 11.86 -11.98 -15.15
C PRO A 160 10.74 -12.74 -14.43
N VAL A 161 9.87 -13.39 -15.21
CA VAL A 161 8.77 -14.20 -14.66
C VAL A 161 9.33 -15.21 -13.64
N ASN A 162 8.61 -15.41 -12.54
CA ASN A 162 9.00 -16.26 -11.40
C ASN A 162 10.18 -15.76 -10.54
N LYS A 163 10.78 -14.60 -10.85
CA LYS A 163 11.72 -13.93 -9.94
C LYS A 163 11.00 -12.93 -9.05
N ARG A 164 11.62 -12.61 -7.92
CA ARG A 164 11.17 -11.60 -6.97
C ARG A 164 12.19 -10.47 -6.92
N ILE A 165 11.79 -9.33 -6.38
CA ILE A 165 12.59 -8.12 -6.30
C ILE A 165 12.79 -7.80 -4.82
N GLU A 166 14.04 -7.57 -4.44
CA GLU A 166 14.39 -7.00 -3.14
C GLU A 166 14.57 -5.50 -3.31
N ILE A 167 13.93 -4.72 -2.45
CA ILE A 167 14.01 -3.26 -2.42
C ILE A 167 14.45 -2.85 -1.02
N THR A 168 15.44 -1.96 -0.95
CA THR A 168 15.90 -1.35 0.30
C THR A 168 15.76 0.16 0.20
N ILE A 169 15.24 0.79 1.25
CA ILE A 169 15.19 2.25 1.34
C ILE A 169 16.60 2.76 1.67
N SER A 170 17.26 3.39 0.70
CA SER A 170 18.64 3.88 0.88
C SER A 170 18.68 5.22 1.60
N SER A 171 17.80 6.15 1.25
CA SER A 171 17.74 7.47 1.88
C SER A 171 16.45 8.25 1.58
N PHE A 172 16.16 9.20 2.46
CA PHE A 172 15.31 10.36 2.24
C PHE A 172 16.13 11.63 2.46
N THR A 173 15.88 12.71 1.71
CA THR A 173 16.56 14.01 1.95
C THR A 173 16.15 14.64 3.28
N HIS A 174 14.86 14.61 3.56
CA HIS A 174 14.27 14.87 4.87
C HIS A 174 12.98 14.05 4.99
N GLY A 175 12.67 13.60 6.20
CA GLY A 175 11.41 12.94 6.48
C GLY A 175 10.36 13.95 6.90
N PHE A 176 9.15 13.90 6.31
CA PHE A 176 8.02 14.60 6.91
C PHE A 176 7.65 13.98 8.26
N SER A 177 7.86 12.66 8.41
CA SER A 177 7.69 11.90 9.65
C SER A 177 6.36 12.18 10.35
N VAL A 178 5.30 12.25 9.56
CA VAL A 178 3.91 12.43 10.00
C VAL A 178 3.14 11.14 9.73
N GLU A 179 2.23 10.78 10.63
CA GLU A 179 1.35 9.62 10.42
C GLU A 179 0.59 9.74 9.09
N GLY A 180 0.32 8.60 8.44
CA GLY A 180 -0.30 8.53 7.12
C GLY A 180 0.57 9.01 5.96
N CYS A 181 1.80 9.45 6.24
CA CYS A 181 2.69 10.12 5.31
C CYS A 181 2.02 11.28 4.56
N ILE A 182 1.17 12.05 5.24
CA ILE A 182 0.23 12.98 4.60
C ILE A 182 0.85 14.13 3.81
N LEU A 183 2.16 14.37 3.88
CA LEU A 183 2.83 15.46 3.15
C LEU A 183 3.63 14.99 1.93
N GLY A 184 4.10 13.74 1.96
CA GLY A 184 4.88 13.14 0.89
C GLY A 184 5.59 11.87 1.37
N GLY A 185 5.97 11.03 0.42
CA GLY A 185 6.65 9.77 0.70
C GLY A 185 6.70 8.86 -0.52
N VAL A 186 6.88 7.57 -0.26
CA VAL A 186 6.85 6.51 -1.26
C VAL A 186 5.91 5.40 -0.82
N GLU A 187 5.05 4.93 -1.73
CA GLU A 187 4.29 3.69 -1.61
C GLU A 187 4.98 2.59 -2.43
N ILE A 188 5.28 1.46 -1.80
CA ILE A 188 5.96 0.32 -2.43
C ILE A 188 5.06 -0.92 -2.32
N LYS A 189 4.59 -1.42 -3.47
CA LYS A 189 3.64 -2.53 -3.55
C LYS A 189 4.36 -3.87 -3.75
N THR A 190 4.92 -4.41 -2.67
CA THR A 190 5.55 -5.75 -2.64
C THR A 190 4.60 -6.86 -2.19
N ASN A 191 3.40 -6.49 -1.73
CA ASN A 191 2.35 -7.38 -1.27
C ASN A 191 1.71 -8.17 -2.43
N PRO A 192 1.05 -9.32 -2.19
CA PRO A 192 0.49 -10.15 -3.27
C PRO A 192 -0.74 -9.53 -3.95
N ASN A 193 -1.52 -8.73 -3.23
CA ASN A 193 -2.75 -8.12 -3.72
C ASN A 193 -2.54 -6.63 -4.01
N HIS A 194 -2.23 -6.27 -5.25
CA HIS A 194 -1.96 -4.88 -5.60
C HIS A 194 -3.19 -3.96 -5.62
N THR A 195 -4.40 -4.47 -5.33
CA THR A 195 -5.57 -3.61 -5.04
C THR A 195 -5.42 -2.86 -3.72
N MET A 196 -4.72 -3.44 -2.74
CA MET A 196 -4.46 -2.84 -1.44
C MET A 196 -3.42 -1.73 -1.54
N THR A 197 -3.44 -0.78 -0.61
CA THR A 197 -2.32 0.15 -0.42
C THR A 197 -1.02 -0.63 -0.15
N GLY A 198 0.08 -0.21 -0.78
CA GLY A 198 1.42 -0.73 -0.50
C GLY A 198 1.96 -0.24 0.85
N TYR A 199 3.17 -0.66 1.20
CA TYR A 199 3.85 -0.07 2.35
C TYR A 199 4.21 1.39 2.04
N ARG A 200 3.97 2.29 2.98
CA ARG A 200 4.31 3.71 2.84
C ARG A 200 5.42 4.08 3.80
N PHE A 201 6.34 4.90 3.31
CA PHE A 201 7.48 5.40 4.07
C PHE A 201 7.71 6.86 3.72
N CYS A 202 8.01 7.66 4.73
CA CYS A 202 8.21 9.11 4.57
C CYS A 202 9.19 9.71 5.56
N SER A 203 9.92 8.88 6.31
CA SER A 203 10.88 9.29 7.32
C SER A 203 12.31 8.88 6.96
N SER A 204 13.30 9.66 7.41
CA SER A 204 14.70 9.23 7.38
C SER A 204 14.95 7.98 8.25
N ASN A 205 14.07 7.72 9.23
CA ASN A 205 14.14 6.54 10.09
C ASN A 205 13.81 5.25 9.35
N ASP A 206 13.16 5.34 8.18
CA ASP A 206 12.82 4.18 7.35
C ASP A 206 14.02 3.62 6.57
N ARG A 207 15.15 4.35 6.59
CA ARG A 207 16.38 3.93 5.94
C ARG A 207 16.81 2.55 6.42
N GLY A 208 17.14 1.69 5.48
CA GLY A 208 17.53 0.30 5.74
C GLY A 208 16.35 -0.67 5.81
N THR A 209 15.11 -0.20 5.70
CA THR A 209 13.95 -1.08 5.53
C THR A 209 14.11 -1.90 4.25
N VAL A 210 14.02 -3.23 4.38
CA VAL A 210 14.11 -4.19 3.28
C VAL A 210 12.74 -4.79 3.02
N LEU A 211 12.32 -4.79 1.75
CA LEU A 211 11.10 -5.41 1.27
C LEU A 211 11.44 -6.42 0.19
N THR A 212 10.76 -7.56 0.20
CA THR A 212 10.83 -8.55 -0.88
C THR A 212 9.47 -8.69 -1.52
N SER A 213 9.37 -8.49 -2.83
CA SER A 213 8.13 -8.64 -3.58
C SER A 213 7.64 -10.08 -3.60
N VAL A 214 6.32 -10.28 -3.64
CA VAL A 214 5.73 -11.59 -3.91
C VAL A 214 5.70 -11.90 -5.41
N THR A 215 5.45 -10.88 -6.23
CA THR A 215 5.37 -10.97 -7.70
C THR A 215 6.63 -10.44 -8.36
N ASN A 216 6.74 -10.60 -9.68
CA ASN A 216 7.88 -10.11 -10.46
C ASN A 216 7.73 -8.65 -10.92
N ARG A 217 6.71 -7.92 -10.44
CA ARG A 217 6.52 -6.49 -10.73
C ARG A 217 6.23 -5.76 -9.43
N VAL A 218 6.96 -4.69 -9.15
CA VAL A 218 6.71 -3.80 -8.01
C VAL A 218 6.35 -2.42 -8.53
N PRO A 219 5.08 -2.01 -8.42
CA PRO A 219 4.71 -0.61 -8.48
C PRO A 219 5.35 0.16 -7.32
N VAL A 220 6.07 1.22 -7.66
CA VAL A 220 6.60 2.22 -6.73
C VAL A 220 5.95 3.55 -7.07
N ILE A 221 5.23 4.14 -6.12
CA ILE A 221 4.55 5.41 -6.29
C ILE A 221 5.17 6.41 -5.32
N THR A 222 5.91 7.38 -5.82
CA THR A 222 6.32 8.54 -5.03
C THR A 222 5.21 9.57 -5.07
N PHE A 223 5.01 10.28 -3.96
CA PHE A 223 3.97 11.28 -3.86
C PHE A 223 4.40 12.44 -2.98
N ASN A 224 3.85 13.62 -3.23
CA ASN A 224 4.16 14.83 -2.49
C ASN A 224 3.01 15.84 -2.63
N ARG A 225 2.76 16.64 -1.58
CA ARG A 225 1.85 17.80 -1.62
C ARG A 225 2.41 18.99 -0.86
N ALA A 226 3.71 19.03 -0.61
CA ALA A 226 4.36 20.03 0.22
C ALA A 226 5.68 20.47 -0.44
N ASP A 227 6.65 20.92 0.35
CA ASP A 227 7.98 21.21 -0.17
C ASP A 227 8.67 19.93 -0.68
N PHE A 228 9.85 20.08 -1.29
CA PHE A 228 10.51 18.99 -1.98
C PHE A 228 10.84 17.82 -1.06
N GLN A 229 10.72 16.59 -1.54
CA GLN A 229 11.27 15.41 -0.89
C GLN A 229 11.93 14.53 -1.94
N SER A 230 13.13 14.04 -1.64
CA SER A 230 13.76 13.02 -2.46
C SER A 230 13.84 11.71 -1.72
N VAL A 231 13.60 10.61 -2.43
CA VAL A 231 13.76 9.25 -1.95
C VAL A 231 14.72 8.51 -2.87
N THR A 232 15.59 7.69 -2.30
CA THR A 232 16.43 6.75 -3.05
C THR A 232 16.19 5.34 -2.57
N LEU A 233 15.89 4.46 -3.51
CA LEU A 233 15.70 3.04 -3.32
C LEU A 233 16.86 2.28 -3.97
N GLU A 234 17.44 1.33 -3.26
CA GLU A 234 18.26 0.27 -3.85
C GLU A 234 17.32 -0.88 -4.23
N TYR A 235 17.49 -1.46 -5.42
CA TYR A 235 16.76 -2.64 -5.83
C TYR A 235 17.63 -3.63 -6.60
N LYS A 236 17.26 -4.91 -6.54
CA LYS A 236 17.86 -6.02 -7.30
C LYS A 236 16.90 -7.20 -7.36
N ILE A 237 17.21 -8.19 -8.19
CA ILE A 237 16.55 -9.50 -8.12
C ILE A 237 16.85 -10.10 -6.74
N ALA A 238 15.80 -10.52 -6.04
CA ALA A 238 15.92 -11.17 -4.75
C ALA A 238 16.60 -12.54 -4.93
N PRO A 239 17.53 -12.92 -4.03
CA PRO A 239 18.12 -14.25 -4.06
C PRO A 239 17.03 -15.33 -3.97
N GLU A 240 17.26 -16.45 -4.64
CA GLU A 240 16.36 -17.60 -4.52
C GLU A 240 16.28 -18.02 -3.05
N LYS A 241 15.07 -18.37 -2.58
CA LYS A 241 14.94 -18.96 -1.25
C LYS A 241 15.78 -20.24 -1.27
N SER A 242 16.87 -20.28 -0.51
CA SER A 242 17.60 -21.53 -0.29
C SER A 242 16.60 -22.54 0.26
N SER A 243 16.40 -23.65 -0.43
CA SER A 243 15.70 -24.81 0.09
C SER A 243 16.56 -25.43 1.19
N SER A 244 16.58 -24.82 2.38
CA SER A 244 17.14 -25.48 3.55
C SER A 244 16.22 -26.66 3.90
N PRO A 245 16.77 -27.84 4.23
CA PRO A 245 15.97 -29.00 4.58
C PRO A 245 15.09 -28.67 5.79
N ALA A 246 13.85 -29.15 5.76
CA ALA A 246 12.90 -28.99 6.84
C ALA A 246 13.57 -29.42 8.18
N PRO A 247 13.43 -28.64 9.26
CA PRO A 247 13.91 -29.06 10.56
C PRO A 247 13.23 -30.39 10.94
N PRO A 248 13.93 -31.32 11.62
CA PRO A 248 13.35 -32.57 12.03
C PRO A 248 12.11 -32.30 12.88
N SER A 249 11.03 -33.03 12.57
CA SER A 249 9.76 -33.02 13.29
C SER A 249 9.97 -33.38 14.76
N SER A 250 10.21 -32.38 15.61
CA SER A 250 10.01 -32.48 17.05
C SER A 250 8.58 -32.03 17.34
N ALA A 251 7.72 -33.01 17.66
CA ALA A 251 6.38 -32.78 18.16
C ALA A 251 6.48 -32.06 19.53
N VAL A 252 6.40 -30.73 19.50
CA VAL A 252 6.12 -29.92 20.68
C VAL A 252 4.66 -29.50 20.57
N SER A 253 3.83 -30.07 21.42
CA SER A 253 2.42 -29.71 21.58
C SER A 253 2.30 -28.22 21.89
N ARG A 254 1.91 -27.42 20.89
CA ARG A 254 1.54 -26.02 21.10
C ARG A 254 0.12 -25.95 21.69
N PRO A 255 -0.13 -25.10 22.70
CA PRO A 255 -1.47 -24.87 23.21
C PRO A 255 -2.38 -24.36 22.09
N LYS A 256 -3.62 -24.87 22.03
CA LYS A 256 -4.68 -24.39 21.13
C LYS A 256 -4.99 -22.93 21.42
N ILE A 257 -4.34 -22.01 20.70
CA ILE A 257 -4.80 -20.64 20.57
C ILE A 257 -5.69 -20.63 19.31
N PHE A 258 -6.98 -20.41 19.55
CA PHE A 258 -8.03 -20.41 18.55
C PHE A 258 -7.70 -19.46 17.38
N SER A 259 -7.54 -20.03 16.20
CA SER A 259 -7.67 -19.33 14.93
C SER A 259 -9.13 -18.94 14.73
N ARG A 260 -9.44 -17.66 14.86
CA ARG A 260 -10.69 -17.07 14.37
C ARG A 260 -10.34 -15.82 13.58
N TRP A 261 -9.99 -16.05 12.32
CA TRP A 261 -9.95 -15.04 11.27
C TRP A 261 -11.13 -15.34 10.34
N GLU A 262 -12.26 -14.71 10.64
CA GLU A 262 -13.30 -14.27 9.70
C GLU A 262 -13.78 -12.90 10.20
#